data_AF-A0A0J7BHS1-F1
#
_entry.id   AF-A0A0J7BHS1-F1
#
_cell.length_a   1.000
_cell.length_b   1.000
_cell.length_c   1.000
_cell.angle_alpha   90.00
_cell.angle_beta   90.00
_cell.angle_gamma   90.00
#
_symmetry.space_group_name_H-M   'P 1'
#
loop_
_entity.id
_entity.type
_entity.pdbx_description
1 polymer ?
#
loop_
_entity_poly.entity_id
_entity_poly.type
_entity_poly.pdbx_seq_one_letter_code
_entity_poly.pdbx_strand_id
1 'polypeptide(L)'
;MSTMSQTASRVFTVKVQRPHETEAEDHGQNLPSQLETIPKDASTLRIEDNTPSDEEWALLGEYFTSVTDLDMDTDTPEERKIEFIVIPELVREWMRQRMEELDAAQEDSPKQLFRPQKETDTRILEIVENDAMDTLCRMVMSLSDVVYNLNTLKICSTEALDFSFIGPQTFESILPTLENLDTLVLSVGEVFGDYDVLPSQLYKSFPPNLATLRFRGPGSLVTSEHWKGWVESFGSPDFLPKLKKLGFVLDLDYEEAEKDSYRKVNKVEIPAEERLEQAKAACDELHRAAH
;
A
#
# COMPACT_ATOMS: atom_id res chain seq x y z
N MET A 1 -48.67 21.04 15.68
CA MET A 1 -48.25 19.89 16.50
C MET A 1 -47.72 18.84 15.54
N SER A 2 -46.41 18.82 15.34
CA SER A 2 -45.75 17.87 14.43
C SER A 2 -45.07 16.82 15.29
N THR A 3 -45.65 15.61 15.31
CA THR A 3 -45.03 14.43 15.90
C THR A 3 -44.00 13.90 14.90
N MET A 4 -42.72 14.20 15.13
CA MET A 4 -41.62 13.46 14.51
C MET A 4 -41.58 12.05 15.11
N SER A 5 -41.92 11.05 14.31
CA SER A 5 -41.68 9.65 14.63
C SER A 5 -40.19 9.36 14.40
N GLN A 6 -39.37 9.47 15.44
CA GLN A 6 -38.07 8.80 15.46
C GLN A 6 -38.34 7.31 15.66
N THR A 7 -38.39 6.54 14.57
CA THR A 7 -38.08 5.12 14.64
C THR A 7 -36.59 5.02 14.92
N ALA A 8 -36.22 4.94 16.19
CA ALA A 8 -34.87 4.59 16.59
C ALA A 8 -34.58 3.19 16.03
N SER A 9 -33.65 3.09 15.07
CA SER A 9 -33.04 1.81 14.70
C SER A 9 -32.52 1.19 15.99
N ARG A 10 -32.99 -0.02 16.32
CA ARG A 10 -32.51 -0.73 17.51
C ARG A 10 -31.14 -1.30 17.17
N VAL A 11 -30.11 -0.75 17.80
CA VAL A 11 -28.73 -1.25 17.70
C VAL A 11 -28.60 -2.51 18.55
N PHE A 12 -28.01 -3.56 17.99
CA PHE A 12 -27.71 -4.80 18.71
C PHE A 12 -26.20 -4.93 18.87
N THR A 13 -25.75 -5.26 20.07
CA THR A 13 -24.32 -5.33 20.39
C THR A 13 -23.87 -6.78 20.52
N VAL A 14 -22.72 -7.11 19.94
CA VAL A 14 -21.99 -8.36 20.14
C VAL A 14 -20.57 -8.08 20.62
N LYS A 15 -20.05 -8.94 21.49
CA LYS A 15 -18.65 -8.95 21.91
C LYS A 15 -17.95 -10.15 21.29
N VAL A 16 -16.76 -9.90 20.77
CA VAL A 16 -15.94 -10.89 20.05
C VAL A 16 -14.59 -11.07 20.74
N GLN A 17 -13.99 -12.24 20.55
CA GLN A 17 -12.68 -12.60 21.05
C GLN A 17 -11.62 -12.21 20.01
N ARG A 18 -10.50 -11.63 20.47
CA ARG A 18 -9.52 -11.03 19.56
C ARG A 18 -8.95 -12.09 18.59
N PRO A 19 -8.42 -11.68 17.42
CA PRO A 19 -7.89 -12.62 16.44
C PRO A 19 -6.69 -13.46 16.93
N HIS A 20 -6.05 -13.07 18.04
CA HIS A 20 -4.90 -13.76 18.65
C HIS A 20 -5.27 -14.74 19.78
N GLU A 21 -6.55 -14.87 20.12
CA GLU A 21 -7.03 -15.84 21.11
C GLU A 21 -7.51 -17.16 20.47
N THR A 22 -7.33 -17.35 19.16
CA THR A 22 -7.76 -18.56 18.41
C THR A 22 -7.17 -19.87 18.91
N GLU A 23 -6.09 -19.84 19.69
CA GLU A 23 -5.51 -21.03 20.34
C GLU A 23 -6.16 -21.39 21.70
N ALA A 24 -7.05 -20.53 22.22
CA ALA A 24 -7.79 -20.80 23.46
C ALA A 24 -8.94 -21.80 23.21
N GLU A 25 -9.11 -22.77 24.10
CA GLU A 25 -10.13 -23.83 23.96
C GLU A 25 -11.57 -23.30 23.93
N ASP A 26 -11.81 -22.07 24.41
CA ASP A 26 -13.10 -21.39 24.46
C ASP A 26 -13.26 -20.31 23.37
N HIS A 27 -12.33 -20.19 22.42
CA HIS A 27 -12.42 -19.24 21.31
C HIS A 27 -13.65 -19.50 20.44
N GLY A 28 -14.41 -18.44 20.14
CA GLY A 28 -15.64 -18.50 19.36
C GLY A 28 -16.84 -19.13 20.09
N GLN A 29 -16.68 -19.71 21.29
CA GLN A 29 -17.79 -20.37 22.00
C GLN A 29 -18.80 -19.37 22.59
N ASN A 30 -18.35 -18.15 22.88
CA ASN A 30 -19.19 -17.11 23.49
C ASN A 30 -20.10 -16.41 22.47
N LEU A 31 -19.71 -16.38 21.19
CA LEU A 31 -20.44 -15.65 20.15
C LEU A 31 -21.80 -16.27 19.78
N PRO A 32 -21.93 -17.60 19.54
CA PRO A 32 -23.22 -18.23 19.24
C PRO A 32 -24.31 -17.96 20.29
N SER A 33 -23.94 -17.96 21.58
CA SER A 33 -24.88 -17.70 22.68
C SER A 33 -25.41 -16.26 22.68
N GLN A 34 -24.61 -15.30 22.22
CA GLN A 34 -25.04 -13.91 22.04
C GLN A 34 -25.97 -13.78 20.83
N LEU A 35 -25.63 -14.45 19.72
CA LEU A 35 -26.42 -14.42 18.49
C LEU A 35 -27.84 -14.91 18.71
N GLU A 36 -28.07 -15.98 19.48
CA GLU A 36 -29.42 -16.48 19.82
C GLU A 36 -30.34 -15.42 20.44
N THR A 37 -29.78 -14.39 21.08
CA THR A 37 -30.55 -13.30 21.70
C THR A 37 -30.86 -12.13 20.75
N ILE A 38 -30.28 -12.14 19.55
CA ILE A 38 -30.37 -11.06 18.58
C ILE A 38 -31.20 -11.52 17.36
N PRO A 39 -32.15 -10.70 16.86
CA PRO A 39 -32.88 -11.01 15.63
C PRO A 39 -31.95 -11.12 14.41
N LYS A 40 -32.13 -12.16 13.59
CA LYS A 40 -31.36 -12.39 12.36
C LYS A 40 -31.51 -11.28 11.31
N ASP A 41 -32.65 -10.59 11.34
CA ASP A 41 -33.02 -9.49 10.45
C ASP A 41 -32.64 -8.11 11.01
N ALA A 42 -31.77 -8.06 12.03
CA ALA A 42 -31.24 -6.81 12.55
C ALA A 42 -30.59 -5.98 11.42
N SER A 43 -30.98 -4.71 11.31
CA SER A 43 -30.41 -3.77 10.33
C SER A 43 -29.11 -3.13 10.82
N THR A 44 -28.93 -3.00 12.14
CA THR A 44 -27.78 -2.34 12.74
C THR A 44 -27.13 -3.22 13.80
N LEU A 45 -25.85 -3.56 13.59
CA LEU A 45 -25.02 -4.38 14.47
C LEU A 45 -23.84 -3.55 14.99
N ARG A 46 -23.55 -3.63 16.28
CA ARG A 46 -22.36 -3.05 16.92
C ARG A 46 -21.46 -4.15 17.46
N ILE A 47 -20.18 -4.11 17.13
CA ILE A 47 -19.16 -5.00 17.68
C ILE A 47 -18.34 -4.21 18.69
N GLU A 48 -18.31 -4.67 19.95
CA GLU A 48 -17.61 -3.98 21.04
C GLU A 48 -16.31 -4.69 21.43
N ASP A 49 -15.40 -3.90 22.00
CA ASP A 49 -14.14 -4.24 22.65
C ASP A 49 -13.01 -4.67 21.68
N ASN A 50 -13.31 -5.46 20.63
CA ASN A 50 -12.31 -6.16 19.80
C ASN A 50 -12.69 -6.30 18.31
N THR A 51 -11.71 -6.63 17.46
CA THR A 51 -11.93 -7.06 16.07
C THR A 51 -12.23 -8.56 16.02
N PRO A 52 -13.27 -9.03 15.29
CA PRO A 52 -13.56 -10.46 15.17
C PRO A 52 -12.45 -11.25 14.47
N SER A 53 -12.25 -12.52 14.83
CA SER A 53 -11.44 -13.47 14.06
C SER A 53 -12.16 -13.93 12.78
N ASP A 54 -11.46 -14.59 11.86
CA ASP A 54 -12.06 -15.16 10.63
C ASP A 54 -13.22 -16.13 10.94
N GLU A 55 -13.10 -16.92 12.01
CA GLU A 55 -14.15 -17.83 12.48
C GLU A 55 -15.38 -17.08 12.99
N GLU A 56 -15.18 -15.99 13.72
CA GLU A 56 -16.27 -15.14 14.22
C GLU A 56 -16.93 -14.34 13.09
N TRP A 57 -16.16 -13.88 12.10
CA TRP A 57 -16.71 -13.28 10.88
C TRP A 57 -17.60 -14.25 10.11
N ALA A 58 -17.18 -15.51 10.00
CA ALA A 58 -18.00 -16.55 9.36
C ALA A 58 -19.31 -16.77 10.13
N LEU A 59 -19.27 -16.84 11.46
CA LEU A 59 -20.46 -16.99 12.31
C LEU A 59 -21.42 -15.80 12.19
N LEU A 60 -20.90 -14.57 12.21
CA LEU A 60 -21.69 -13.36 12.02
C LEU A 60 -22.35 -13.32 10.63
N GLY A 61 -21.58 -13.66 9.60
CA GLY A 61 -22.04 -13.68 8.21
C GLY A 61 -23.07 -14.78 7.92
N GLU A 62 -23.01 -15.91 8.61
CA GLU A 62 -24.01 -16.98 8.50
C GLU A 62 -25.31 -16.63 9.26
N TYR A 63 -25.20 -15.92 10.39
CA TYR A 63 -26.34 -15.65 11.26
C TYR A 63 -27.22 -14.50 10.77
N PHE A 64 -26.61 -13.36 10.38
CA PHE A 64 -27.34 -12.15 10.04
C PHE A 64 -27.68 -12.08 8.55
N THR A 65 -28.93 -11.76 8.25
CA THR A 65 -29.44 -11.74 6.85
C THR A 65 -29.70 -10.34 6.33
N SER A 66 -29.62 -9.30 7.17
CA SER A 66 -30.12 -7.96 6.83
C SER A 66 -29.35 -6.78 7.44
N VAL A 67 -28.15 -7.03 7.98
CA VAL A 67 -27.31 -5.95 8.53
C VAL A 67 -26.87 -5.04 7.39
N THR A 68 -27.24 -3.76 7.49
CA THR A 68 -26.84 -2.69 6.57
C THR A 68 -25.87 -1.71 7.21
N ASP A 69 -25.92 -1.60 8.53
CA ASP A 69 -25.13 -0.66 9.32
C ASP A 69 -24.32 -1.45 10.35
N LEU A 70 -22.99 -1.44 10.20
CA LEU A 70 -22.06 -2.10 11.11
C LEU A 70 -21.24 -1.02 11.82
N ASP A 71 -21.36 -0.97 13.15
CA ASP A 71 -20.57 -0.11 14.04
C ASP A 71 -19.51 -0.97 14.75
N MET A 72 -18.26 -0.53 14.80
CA MET A 72 -17.19 -1.24 15.48
C MET A 72 -16.56 -0.31 16.50
N ASP A 73 -16.82 -0.58 17.78
CA ASP A 73 -16.25 0.11 18.92
C ASP A 73 -15.14 -0.75 19.52
N THR A 74 -14.02 -0.81 18.80
CA THR A 74 -12.80 -1.42 19.33
C THR A 74 -12.18 -0.44 20.30
N ASP A 75 -11.80 -0.89 21.50
CA ASP A 75 -11.11 -0.13 22.56
C ASP A 75 -9.68 0.28 22.14
N THR A 76 -9.57 0.91 20.97
CA THR A 76 -8.38 1.59 20.50
C THR A 76 -8.53 3.06 20.89
N PRO A 77 -7.45 3.72 21.36
CA PRO A 77 -7.50 5.12 21.76
C PRO A 77 -8.19 5.99 20.69
N GLU A 78 -8.95 7.02 21.10
CA GLU A 78 -9.76 7.92 20.24
C GLU A 78 -9.02 8.52 19.02
N GLU A 79 -7.69 8.36 18.95
CA GLU A 79 -6.82 8.71 17.83
C GLU A 79 -6.85 7.72 16.65
N ARG A 80 -7.53 6.55 16.74
CA ARG A 80 -7.64 5.55 15.66
C ARG A 80 -9.08 5.20 15.30
N LYS A 81 -9.86 6.20 14.85
CA LYS A 81 -11.07 5.88 14.07
C LYS A 81 -10.63 5.21 12.77
N ILE A 82 -10.70 3.89 12.71
CA ILE A 82 -10.42 3.14 11.48
C ILE A 82 -11.60 3.35 10.54
N GLU A 83 -11.38 4.12 9.48
CA GLU A 83 -12.31 4.24 8.37
C GLU A 83 -12.03 3.11 7.37
N PHE A 84 -12.94 2.14 7.27
CA PHE A 84 -12.85 1.09 6.26
C PHE A 84 -13.32 1.63 4.91
N ILE A 85 -12.37 2.02 4.06
CA ILE A 85 -12.64 2.30 2.65
C ILE A 85 -12.57 0.97 1.89
N VAL A 86 -13.69 0.26 1.81
CA VAL A 86 -13.79 -0.95 1.00
C VAL A 86 -13.94 -0.56 -0.47
N ILE A 87 -13.02 -1.03 -1.31
CA ILE A 87 -13.17 -0.91 -2.77
C ILE A 87 -14.15 -1.98 -3.23
N PRO A 88 -15.29 -1.63 -3.84
CA PRO A 88 -16.20 -2.61 -4.38
C PRO A 88 -15.53 -3.47 -5.46
N GLU A 89 -15.89 -4.75 -5.54
CA GLU A 89 -15.34 -5.68 -6.54
C GLU A 89 -15.46 -5.14 -7.98
N LEU A 90 -16.54 -4.42 -8.27
CA LEU A 90 -16.74 -3.78 -9.57
C LEU A 90 -15.67 -2.72 -9.89
N VAL A 91 -15.21 -1.97 -8.88
CA VAL A 91 -14.14 -0.98 -9.04
C VAL A 91 -12.80 -1.68 -9.20
N ARG A 92 -12.56 -2.78 -8.48
CA ARG A 92 -11.37 -3.63 -8.65
C ARG A 92 -11.30 -4.21 -10.06
N GLU A 93 -12.40 -4.77 -10.54
CA GLU A 93 -12.55 -5.30 -11.90
C GLU A 93 -12.33 -4.22 -12.97
N TRP A 94 -12.93 -3.05 -12.79
CA TRP A 94 -12.74 -1.90 -13.69
C TRP A 94 -11.27 -1.45 -13.74
N MET A 95 -10.61 -1.39 -12.57
CA MET A 95 -9.18 -1.05 -12.50
C MET A 95 -8.35 -2.08 -13.27
N ARG A 96 -8.60 -3.37 -13.04
CA ARG A 96 -7.88 -4.45 -13.72
C ARG A 96 -8.05 -4.37 -15.25
N GLN A 97 -9.28 -4.17 -15.74
CA GLN A 97 -9.54 -3.99 -17.17
C GLN A 97 -8.76 -2.81 -17.75
N ARG A 98 -8.70 -1.69 -17.05
CA ARG A 98 -7.95 -0.49 -17.47
C ARG A 98 -6.44 -0.72 -17.53
N MET A 99 -5.92 -1.63 -16.71
CA MET A 99 -4.52 -2.08 -16.78
C MET A 99 -4.27 -3.06 -17.92
N GLU A 100 -5.18 -4.01 -18.15
CA GLU A 100 -5.10 -4.89 -19.32
C GLU A 100 -5.13 -4.08 -20.62
N GLU A 101 -5.93 -3.01 -20.68
CA GLU A 101 -5.93 -2.04 -21.78
C GLU A 101 -4.58 -1.31 -21.92
N LEU A 102 -3.92 -0.98 -20.80
CA LEU A 102 -2.60 -0.35 -20.79
C LEU A 102 -1.50 -1.28 -21.28
N ASP A 103 -1.54 -2.55 -20.87
CA ASP A 103 -0.57 -3.57 -21.27
C ASP A 103 -0.77 -4.00 -22.73
N ALA A 104 -2.01 -4.03 -23.20
CA ALA A 104 -2.36 -4.34 -24.60
C ALA A 104 -2.09 -3.15 -25.56
N ALA A 105 -1.94 -1.95 -25.02
CA ALA A 105 -1.67 -0.73 -25.76
C ALA A 105 -0.23 -0.73 -26.32
N GLN A 106 -0.05 -0.89 -27.64
CA GLN A 106 1.25 -0.70 -28.31
C GLN A 106 1.83 0.69 -28.03
N GLU A 107 3.17 0.81 -28.04
CA GLU A 107 4.05 1.90 -27.51
C GLU A 107 3.54 3.36 -27.59
N ASP A 108 2.61 3.71 -28.49
CA ASP A 108 2.01 5.05 -28.63
C ASP A 108 0.70 5.29 -27.84
N SER A 109 0.10 4.25 -27.25
CA SER A 109 -1.26 4.31 -26.66
C SER A 109 -1.39 4.36 -25.12
N PRO A 110 -0.40 3.95 -24.29
CA PRO A 110 -0.49 4.15 -22.83
C PRO A 110 -0.71 5.61 -22.45
N LYS A 111 -0.10 6.51 -23.23
CA LYS A 111 -0.17 7.96 -23.09
C LYS A 111 -1.55 8.55 -23.38
N GLN A 112 -2.41 7.85 -24.13
CA GLN A 112 -3.76 8.34 -24.44
C GLN A 112 -4.77 7.92 -23.37
N LEU A 113 -4.57 6.77 -22.72
CA LEU A 113 -5.51 6.21 -21.74
C LEU A 113 -5.69 7.12 -20.51
N PHE A 114 -4.61 7.79 -20.12
CA PHE A 114 -4.55 8.71 -18.98
C PHE A 114 -4.31 10.16 -19.40
N ARG A 115 -4.63 10.53 -20.65
CA ARG A 115 -4.58 11.95 -21.03
C ARG A 115 -5.59 12.73 -20.19
N PRO A 116 -5.21 13.89 -19.65
CA PRO A 116 -6.13 14.72 -18.91
C PRO A 116 -7.21 15.25 -19.85
N GLN A 117 -8.46 15.22 -19.41
CA GLN A 117 -9.57 15.94 -20.02
C GLN A 117 -9.51 17.44 -19.70
N LYS A 118 -8.83 17.82 -18.61
CA LYS A 118 -8.65 19.20 -18.17
C LYS A 118 -7.30 19.40 -17.49
N GLU A 119 -6.61 20.48 -17.85
CA GLU A 119 -5.38 20.86 -17.14
C GLU A 119 -5.71 21.36 -15.72
N THR A 120 -4.97 20.82 -14.75
CA THR A 120 -4.96 21.33 -13.37
C THR A 120 -3.63 22.03 -13.07
N ASP A 121 -3.64 22.88 -12.05
CA ASP A 121 -2.46 23.59 -11.54
C ASP A 121 -1.66 22.78 -10.51
N THR A 122 -2.05 21.52 -10.26
CA THR A 122 -1.31 20.65 -9.35
C THR A 122 0.08 20.37 -9.94
N ARG A 123 1.11 20.67 -9.15
CA ARG A 123 2.52 20.46 -9.54
C ARG A 123 3.26 19.56 -8.56
N ILE A 124 2.87 19.58 -7.29
CA ILE A 124 3.51 18.82 -6.23
C ILE A 124 2.46 17.90 -5.62
N LEU A 125 2.76 16.60 -5.55
CA LEU A 125 1.95 15.61 -4.86
C LEU A 125 2.83 14.89 -3.84
N GLU A 126 2.30 14.74 -2.63
CA GLU A 126 2.93 14.01 -1.54
C GLU A 126 1.89 13.05 -0.96
N ILE A 127 2.20 11.76 -0.96
CA ILE A 127 1.37 10.69 -0.41
C ILE A 127 2.23 9.96 0.62
N VAL A 128 1.72 9.83 1.84
CA VAL A 128 2.51 9.44 3.01
C VAL A 128 1.80 8.30 3.74
N GLU A 129 2.56 7.27 4.07
CA GLU A 129 2.16 6.03 4.74
C GLU A 129 1.16 5.18 3.95
N ASN A 130 0.18 4.59 4.65
CA ASN A 130 -0.64 3.47 4.18
C ASN A 130 -1.20 3.65 2.77
N ASP A 131 -1.02 2.63 1.94
CA ASP A 131 -1.52 2.54 0.56
C ASP A 131 -1.01 3.66 -0.35
N ALA A 132 0.18 4.23 -0.12
CA ALA A 132 0.64 5.38 -0.89
C ALA A 132 0.86 5.08 -2.39
N MET A 133 1.41 3.91 -2.73
CA MET A 133 1.58 3.47 -4.11
C MET A 133 0.24 3.08 -4.74
N ASP A 134 -0.61 2.39 -3.98
CA ASP A 134 -1.97 2.04 -4.38
C ASP A 134 -2.78 3.31 -4.71
N THR A 135 -2.68 4.31 -3.86
CA THR A 135 -3.32 5.61 -4.01
C THR A 135 -2.83 6.31 -5.27
N LEU A 136 -1.51 6.36 -5.50
CA LEU A 136 -0.98 6.96 -6.73
C LEU A 136 -1.56 6.29 -7.96
N CYS A 137 -1.49 4.96 -8.03
CA CYS A 137 -1.98 4.21 -9.18
C CYS A 137 -3.46 4.49 -9.46
N ARG A 138 -4.31 4.49 -8.42
CA ARG A 138 -5.73 4.85 -8.55
C ARG A 138 -5.93 6.28 -9.03
N MET A 139 -5.13 7.22 -8.53
CA MET A 139 -5.16 8.61 -8.98
C MET A 139 -4.76 8.73 -10.45
N VAL A 140 -3.76 8.00 -10.93
CA VAL A 140 -3.42 8.00 -12.37
C VAL A 140 -4.58 7.46 -13.20
N MET A 141 -5.21 6.39 -12.73
CA MET A 141 -6.29 5.73 -13.48
C MET A 141 -7.59 6.54 -13.52
N SER A 142 -7.90 7.26 -12.45
CA SER A 142 -9.22 7.87 -12.21
C SER A 142 -9.19 9.41 -12.18
N LEU A 143 -8.05 10.00 -11.86
CA LEU A 143 -7.84 11.44 -11.66
C LEU A 143 -6.64 11.93 -12.48
N SER A 144 -6.52 11.47 -13.74
CA SER A 144 -5.41 11.79 -14.63
C SER A 144 -5.16 13.30 -14.74
N ASP A 145 -6.22 14.11 -14.75
CA ASP A 145 -6.19 15.58 -14.71
C ASP A 145 -5.31 16.16 -13.60
N VAL A 146 -5.33 15.52 -12.42
CA VAL A 146 -4.62 15.97 -11.20
C VAL A 146 -3.15 15.57 -11.24
N VAL A 147 -2.85 14.38 -11.75
CA VAL A 147 -1.50 13.80 -11.71
C VAL A 147 -0.66 14.14 -12.95
N TYR A 148 -1.28 14.51 -14.07
CA TYR A 148 -0.59 14.64 -15.35
C TYR A 148 0.51 15.71 -15.35
N ASN A 149 0.26 16.84 -14.68
CA ASN A 149 1.18 17.99 -14.65
C ASN A 149 2.13 17.99 -13.45
N LEU A 150 2.27 16.87 -12.73
CA LEU A 150 3.16 16.80 -11.58
C LEU A 150 4.61 17.01 -12.01
N ASN A 151 5.27 17.95 -11.34
CA ASN A 151 6.71 18.15 -11.41
C ASN A 151 7.45 17.48 -10.25
N THR A 152 6.76 17.30 -9.12
CA THR A 152 7.33 16.73 -7.90
C THR A 152 6.36 15.70 -7.34
N LEU A 153 6.86 14.51 -7.10
CA LEU A 153 6.13 13.41 -6.49
C LEU A 153 6.93 12.91 -5.31
N LYS A 154 6.29 12.85 -4.15
CA LYS A 154 6.84 12.21 -2.96
C LYS A 154 5.93 11.09 -2.51
N ILE A 155 6.52 9.92 -2.33
CA ILE A 155 5.85 8.73 -1.84
C ILE A 155 6.65 8.24 -0.64
N CYS A 156 5.97 8.12 0.50
CA CYS A 156 6.49 7.42 1.66
C CYS A 156 5.61 6.20 1.87
N SER A 157 6.16 5.01 1.63
CA SER A 157 5.46 3.74 1.63
C SER A 157 6.33 2.76 2.41
N THR A 158 6.30 2.91 3.73
CA THR A 158 7.16 2.16 4.65
C THR A 158 6.46 1.00 5.33
N GLU A 159 5.14 0.88 5.12
CA GLU A 159 4.25 -0.09 5.74
C GLU A 159 3.71 -1.12 4.74
N ALA A 160 3.31 -2.28 5.25
CA ALA A 160 2.97 -3.49 4.48
C ALA A 160 1.59 -3.50 3.80
N LEU A 161 1.04 -2.34 3.48
CA LEU A 161 -0.36 -2.23 3.04
C LEU A 161 -0.51 -2.00 1.53
N ASP A 162 0.55 -1.50 0.88
CA ASP A 162 0.59 -1.36 -0.57
C ASP A 162 0.47 -2.70 -1.30
N PHE A 163 -0.08 -2.62 -2.52
CA PHE A 163 -0.35 -3.73 -3.42
C PHE A 163 -1.40 -4.74 -2.94
N SER A 164 -2.16 -4.42 -1.90
CA SER A 164 -3.32 -5.21 -1.46
C SER A 164 -4.45 -5.20 -2.49
N PHE A 165 -4.53 -4.15 -3.30
CA PHE A 165 -5.60 -3.96 -4.27
C PHE A 165 -5.14 -4.06 -5.72
N ILE A 166 -3.91 -3.62 -6.00
CA ILE A 166 -3.31 -3.65 -7.32
C ILE A 166 -1.96 -4.36 -7.27
N GLY A 167 -1.66 -5.19 -8.25
CA GLY A 167 -0.36 -5.86 -8.31
C GLY A 167 0.76 -4.84 -8.51
N PRO A 168 1.97 -5.11 -8.02
CA PRO A 168 3.06 -4.15 -8.07
C PRO A 168 3.54 -3.79 -9.47
N GLN A 169 3.32 -4.67 -10.45
CA GLN A 169 3.57 -4.40 -11.86
C GLN A 169 2.81 -3.16 -12.33
N THR A 170 1.66 -2.86 -11.70
CA THR A 170 0.86 -1.65 -11.98
C THR A 170 1.66 -0.38 -11.69
N PHE A 171 2.33 -0.35 -10.54
CA PHE A 171 3.14 0.80 -10.15
C PHE A 171 4.33 0.97 -11.10
N GLU A 172 4.97 -0.12 -11.49
CA GLU A 172 6.05 -0.15 -12.50
C GLU A 172 5.59 0.36 -13.86
N SER A 173 4.40 -0.02 -14.33
CA SER A 173 3.86 0.46 -15.61
C SER A 173 3.42 1.92 -15.59
N ILE A 174 2.95 2.43 -14.43
CA ILE A 174 2.44 3.80 -14.32
C ILE A 174 3.57 4.82 -14.17
N LEU A 175 4.62 4.50 -13.43
CA LEU A 175 5.67 5.47 -13.09
C LEU A 175 6.32 6.11 -14.34
N PRO A 176 6.67 5.38 -15.41
CA PRO A 176 7.21 5.96 -16.66
C PRO A 176 6.27 6.94 -17.37
N THR A 177 4.96 6.83 -17.14
CA THR A 177 3.96 7.68 -17.81
C THR A 177 3.92 9.11 -17.26
N LEU A 178 4.54 9.35 -16.09
CA LEU A 178 4.64 10.66 -15.45
C LEU A 178 5.75 11.51 -16.08
N GLU A 179 5.64 11.78 -17.39
CA GLU A 179 6.71 12.42 -18.19
C GLU A 179 7.07 13.84 -17.76
N ASN A 180 6.15 14.56 -17.10
CA ASN A 180 6.40 15.92 -16.60
C ASN A 180 7.19 15.94 -15.28
N LEU A 181 7.43 14.77 -14.68
CA LEU A 181 8.07 14.66 -13.38
C LEU A 181 9.56 15.00 -13.48
N ASP A 182 9.97 15.99 -12.69
CA ASP A 182 11.36 16.45 -12.54
C ASP A 182 11.98 15.91 -11.24
N THR A 183 11.19 15.82 -10.18
CA THR A 183 11.63 15.39 -8.85
C THR A 183 10.82 14.21 -8.36
N LEU A 184 11.50 13.11 -8.06
CA LEU A 184 10.92 11.94 -7.39
C LEU A 184 11.59 11.74 -6.02
N VAL A 185 10.80 11.69 -4.96
CA VAL A 185 11.21 11.23 -3.64
C VAL A 185 10.44 9.95 -3.34
N LEU A 186 11.13 8.83 -3.26
CA LEU A 186 10.54 7.52 -3.05
C LEU A 186 11.18 6.88 -1.83
N SER A 187 10.40 6.71 -0.77
CA SER A 187 10.81 5.99 0.45
C SER A 187 10.02 4.70 0.56
N VAL A 188 10.71 3.57 0.59
CA VAL A 188 10.14 2.22 0.61
C VAL A 188 10.78 1.39 1.72
N GLY A 189 9.95 0.71 2.53
CA GLY A 189 10.42 -0.06 3.69
C GLY A 189 10.89 -1.49 3.38
N GLU A 190 11.36 -2.21 4.42
CA GLU A 190 11.79 -3.63 4.34
C GLU A 190 10.68 -4.60 3.92
N VAL A 191 9.41 -4.24 4.11
CA VAL A 191 8.29 -5.07 3.64
C VAL A 191 8.33 -5.29 2.13
N PHE A 192 8.90 -4.35 1.39
CA PHE A 192 9.05 -4.47 -0.05
C PHE A 192 10.21 -5.37 -0.49
N GLY A 193 11.08 -5.78 0.42
CA GLY A 193 12.09 -6.81 0.16
C GLY A 193 11.47 -8.19 -0.09
N ASP A 194 10.23 -8.42 0.36
CA ASP A 194 9.47 -9.65 0.11
C ASP A 194 8.74 -9.62 -1.24
N TYR A 195 8.67 -8.45 -1.89
CA TYR A 195 8.09 -8.30 -3.22
C TYR A 195 9.24 -8.24 -4.25
N ASP A 196 9.12 -8.97 -5.37
CA ASP A 196 10.12 -8.93 -6.45
C ASP A 196 10.22 -7.56 -7.17
N VAL A 197 9.58 -6.53 -6.63
CA VAL A 197 9.21 -5.27 -7.27
C VAL A 197 10.33 -4.25 -7.18
N LEU A 198 10.79 -3.97 -5.96
CA LEU A 198 11.96 -3.13 -5.76
C LEU A 198 13.20 -3.75 -6.39
N PRO A 199 13.48 -5.05 -6.21
CA PRO A 199 14.71 -5.60 -6.71
C PRO A 199 14.70 -5.76 -8.25
N SER A 200 13.65 -6.29 -8.87
CA SER A 200 13.74 -6.75 -10.27
C SER A 200 13.58 -5.67 -11.35
N GLN A 201 12.74 -4.65 -11.13
CA GLN A 201 12.26 -3.79 -12.22
C GLN A 201 12.15 -2.30 -11.87
N LEU A 202 12.03 -1.90 -10.59
CA LEU A 202 11.70 -0.51 -10.24
C LEU A 202 12.64 0.52 -10.88
N TYR A 203 13.97 0.30 -10.84
CA TYR A 203 14.93 1.24 -11.43
C TYR A 203 14.73 1.45 -12.93
N LYS A 204 14.26 0.43 -13.65
CA LYS A 204 13.95 0.53 -15.10
C LYS A 204 12.70 1.35 -15.37
N SER A 205 11.84 1.49 -14.37
CA SER A 205 10.54 2.13 -14.47
C SER A 205 10.56 3.60 -14.03
N PHE A 206 11.73 4.16 -13.71
CA PHE A 206 11.82 5.57 -13.34
C PHE A 206 11.45 6.48 -14.52
N PRO A 207 10.75 7.62 -14.27
CA PRO A 207 10.40 8.56 -15.32
C PRO A 207 11.67 9.11 -15.99
N PRO A 208 11.71 9.17 -17.34
CA PRO A 208 12.93 9.48 -18.07
C PRO A 208 13.42 10.94 -17.89
N ASN A 209 12.57 11.83 -17.38
CA ASN A 209 12.82 13.26 -17.29
C ASN A 209 13.31 13.75 -15.91
N LEU A 210 13.58 12.84 -14.97
CA LEU A 210 14.00 13.20 -13.62
C LEU A 210 15.32 14.01 -13.63
N ALA A 211 15.29 15.16 -12.98
CA ALA A 211 16.48 15.93 -12.61
C ALA A 211 16.90 15.69 -11.14
N THR A 212 15.96 15.29 -10.28
CA THR A 212 16.22 14.93 -8.89
C THR A 212 15.57 13.60 -8.55
N LEU A 213 16.37 12.65 -8.08
CA LEU A 213 15.90 11.39 -7.50
C LEU A 213 16.40 11.29 -6.06
N ARG A 214 15.47 11.07 -5.12
CA ARG A 214 15.80 10.67 -3.75
C ARG A 214 15.13 9.34 -3.48
N PHE A 215 15.92 8.29 -3.49
CA PHE A 215 15.49 6.95 -3.15
C PHE A 215 15.94 6.61 -1.73
N ARG A 216 15.02 6.14 -0.91
CA ARG A 216 15.27 5.50 0.37
C ARG A 216 14.65 4.11 0.30
N GLY A 217 15.44 3.07 0.44
CA GLY A 217 14.97 1.69 0.29
C GLY A 217 15.54 0.76 1.34
N PRO A 218 15.12 -0.51 1.33
CA PRO A 218 15.61 -1.50 2.28
C PRO A 218 17.06 -1.88 2.01
N GLY A 219 17.83 -2.13 3.07
CA GLY A 219 19.21 -2.58 2.98
C GLY A 219 19.34 -3.96 2.35
N SER A 220 18.29 -4.79 2.46
CA SER A 220 18.17 -6.07 1.77
C SER A 220 18.23 -5.96 0.24
N LEU A 221 18.04 -4.76 -0.34
CA LEU A 221 18.22 -4.53 -1.77
C LEU A 221 19.63 -4.90 -2.27
N VAL A 222 20.66 -4.72 -1.44
CA VAL A 222 22.06 -4.96 -1.79
C VAL A 222 22.36 -6.44 -2.03
N THR A 223 21.64 -7.32 -1.33
CA THR A 223 21.82 -8.78 -1.46
C THR A 223 20.98 -9.38 -2.58
N SER A 224 20.14 -8.58 -3.25
CA SER A 224 19.40 -9.02 -4.43
C SER A 224 20.32 -9.31 -5.60
N GLU A 225 19.98 -10.34 -6.39
CA GLU A 225 20.62 -10.62 -7.68
C GLU A 225 20.54 -9.45 -8.68
N HIS A 226 19.60 -8.52 -8.48
CA HIS A 226 19.38 -7.38 -9.35
C HIS A 226 20.16 -6.12 -8.95
N TRP A 227 20.85 -6.11 -7.79
CA TRP A 227 21.66 -4.96 -7.36
C TRP A 227 22.63 -4.48 -8.44
N LYS A 228 23.28 -5.42 -9.14
CA LYS A 228 24.19 -5.11 -10.24
C LYS A 228 23.52 -4.29 -11.35
N GLY A 229 22.25 -4.59 -11.65
CA GLY A 229 21.47 -3.85 -12.65
C GLY A 229 21.18 -2.41 -12.23
N TRP A 230 20.97 -2.15 -10.93
CA TRP A 230 20.90 -0.80 -10.39
C TRP A 230 22.21 -0.05 -10.67
N VAL A 231 23.35 -0.60 -10.24
CA VAL A 231 24.67 0.02 -10.41
C VAL A 231 24.98 0.29 -11.89
N GLU A 232 24.77 -0.69 -12.77
CA GLU A 232 25.01 -0.56 -14.22
C GLU A 232 24.11 0.51 -14.85
N SER A 233 22.84 0.58 -14.44
CA SER A 233 21.91 1.58 -14.95
C SER A 233 22.34 2.98 -14.53
N PHE A 234 22.62 3.21 -13.25
CA PHE A 234 23.08 4.53 -12.78
C PHE A 234 24.43 4.95 -13.37
N GLY A 235 25.27 4.00 -13.82
CA GLY A 235 26.49 4.31 -14.57
C GLY A 235 26.31 4.53 -16.08
N SER A 236 25.10 4.31 -16.61
CA SER A 236 24.80 4.57 -18.01
C SER A 236 24.43 6.03 -18.25
N PRO A 237 25.06 6.74 -19.19
CA PRO A 237 24.69 8.11 -19.53
C PRO A 237 23.29 8.22 -20.17
N ASP A 238 22.77 7.10 -20.69
CA ASP A 238 21.44 7.04 -21.30
C ASP A 238 20.34 6.81 -20.25
N PHE A 239 20.70 6.41 -19.04
CA PHE A 239 19.78 6.18 -17.94
C PHE A 239 19.61 7.46 -17.13
N LEU A 240 18.38 7.98 -17.08
CA LEU A 240 18.05 9.27 -16.45
C LEU A 240 19.01 10.40 -16.89
N PRO A 241 19.09 10.71 -18.19
CA PRO A 241 20.11 11.61 -18.76
C PRO A 241 20.03 13.07 -18.25
N LYS A 242 18.94 13.43 -17.56
CA LYS A 242 18.72 14.76 -16.96
C LYS A 242 19.06 14.82 -15.47
N LEU A 243 19.43 13.69 -14.85
CA LEU A 243 19.64 13.59 -13.41
C LEU A 243 20.82 14.47 -12.98
N LYS A 244 20.55 15.39 -12.04
CA LYS A 244 21.53 16.32 -11.46
C LYS A 244 21.76 16.08 -9.97
N LYS A 245 20.76 15.50 -9.31
CA LYS A 245 20.77 15.26 -7.86
C LYS A 245 20.28 13.84 -7.60
N LEU A 246 21.17 13.03 -7.06
CA LEU A 246 20.86 11.70 -6.57
C LEU A 246 21.02 11.67 -5.05
N GLY A 247 19.97 11.29 -4.34
CA GLY A 247 20.05 10.81 -2.97
C GLY A 247 19.69 9.34 -2.98
N PHE A 248 20.54 8.51 -2.40
CA PHE A 248 20.31 7.08 -2.26
C PHE A 248 20.59 6.68 -0.83
N VAL A 249 19.57 6.17 -0.14
CA VAL A 249 19.63 5.80 1.27
C VAL A 249 19.15 4.36 1.39
N LEU A 250 19.92 3.56 2.11
CA LEU A 250 19.57 2.19 2.44
C LEU A 250 19.32 2.12 3.94
N ASP A 251 18.08 1.79 4.31
CA ASP A 251 17.70 1.56 5.69
C ASP A 251 18.28 0.24 6.17
N LEU A 252 18.79 0.23 7.39
CA LEU A 252 19.11 -1.02 8.07
C LEU A 252 17.83 -1.58 8.69
N ASP A 253 17.79 -2.89 8.92
CA ASP A 253 16.66 -3.49 9.64
C ASP A 253 16.40 -2.72 10.93
N TYR A 254 15.13 -2.49 11.21
CA TYR A 254 14.71 -2.17 12.56
C TYR A 254 14.83 -3.45 13.38
N GLU A 255 15.35 -3.37 14.62
CA GLU A 255 15.26 -4.49 15.56
C GLU A 255 13.78 -4.93 15.59
N GLU A 256 13.51 -6.20 15.30
CA GLU A 256 12.15 -6.74 15.37
C GLU A 256 11.65 -6.50 16.80
N ALA A 257 10.73 -5.56 16.96
CA ALA A 257 9.94 -5.49 18.18
C ALA A 257 9.21 -6.84 18.29
N GLU A 258 9.38 -7.52 19.43
CA GLU A 258 8.80 -8.83 19.68
C GLU A 258 7.33 -8.87 19.25
N LYS A 259 7.05 -9.70 18.23
CA LYS A 259 5.74 -10.26 17.86
C LYS A 259 4.61 -9.26 17.59
N ASP A 260 4.25 -9.11 16.31
CA ASP A 260 2.87 -9.18 15.79
C ASP A 260 2.81 -8.87 14.27
N SER A 261 3.72 -9.42 13.46
CA SER A 261 3.64 -9.30 12.00
C SER A 261 3.27 -10.64 11.37
N TYR A 262 2.23 -10.61 10.52
CA TYR A 262 1.65 -11.75 9.80
C TYR A 262 2.59 -12.42 8.76
N ARG A 263 3.88 -12.07 8.76
CA ARG A 263 4.89 -12.65 7.86
C ARG A 263 6.13 -13.08 8.65
N LYS A 264 6.07 -14.29 9.23
CA LYS A 264 7.28 -14.99 9.67
C LYS A 264 8.00 -15.54 8.44
N VAL A 265 8.86 -14.74 7.83
CA VAL A 265 9.90 -15.26 6.94
C VAL A 265 11.13 -15.47 7.81
N ASN A 266 11.63 -16.71 7.88
CA ASN A 266 12.92 -17.01 8.50
C ASN A 266 14.03 -16.33 7.70
N LYS A 267 14.29 -15.04 7.98
CA LYS A 267 15.43 -14.33 7.41
C LYS A 267 16.67 -14.77 8.19
N VAL A 268 17.73 -15.14 7.46
CA VAL A 268 19.04 -15.32 8.07
C VAL A 268 19.48 -13.93 8.51
N GLU A 269 19.52 -13.69 9.82
CA GLU A 269 20.00 -12.43 10.38
C GLU A 269 21.48 -12.27 10.03
N ILE A 270 21.76 -11.40 9.06
CA ILE A 270 23.11 -10.87 8.86
C ILE A 270 23.39 -9.95 10.06
N PRO A 271 24.55 -10.06 10.74
CA PRO A 271 24.90 -9.15 11.82
C PRO A 271 24.77 -7.69 11.40
N ALA A 272 24.23 -6.84 12.28
CA ALA A 272 23.97 -5.43 11.99
C ALA A 272 25.22 -4.68 11.49
N GLU A 273 26.41 -5.02 12.01
CA GLU A 273 27.69 -4.44 11.58
C GLU A 273 28.05 -4.83 10.13
N GLU A 274 27.89 -6.11 9.78
CA GLU A 274 28.16 -6.62 8.43
C GLU A 274 27.18 -6.02 7.42
N ARG A 275 25.89 -5.92 7.78
CA ARG A 275 24.90 -5.21 6.96
C ARG A 275 25.24 -3.74 6.74
N LEU A 276 25.65 -3.04 7.80
CA LEU A 276 26.05 -1.64 7.72
C LEU A 276 27.25 -1.47 6.77
N GLU A 277 28.23 -2.36 6.85
CA GLU A 277 29.39 -2.35 5.96
C GLU A 277 28.98 -2.61 4.50
N GLN A 278 28.12 -3.60 4.26
CA GLN A 278 27.58 -3.89 2.93
C GLN A 278 26.79 -2.72 2.34
N ALA A 279 25.87 -2.13 3.11
CA ALA A 279 25.07 -0.99 2.68
C ALA A 279 25.93 0.24 2.35
N LYS A 280 26.98 0.51 3.15
CA LYS A 280 27.96 1.56 2.86
C LYS A 280 28.72 1.29 1.57
N ALA A 281 29.27 0.08 1.42
CA ALA A 281 30.02 -0.30 0.22
C ALA A 281 29.16 -0.21 -1.05
N ALA A 282 27.89 -0.60 -0.96
CA ALA A 282 26.91 -0.49 -2.03
C ALA A 282 26.61 0.96 -2.40
N CYS A 283 26.38 1.84 -1.41
CA CYS A 283 26.20 3.27 -1.67
C CYS A 283 27.44 3.90 -2.33
N ASP A 284 28.64 3.53 -1.90
CA ASP A 284 29.90 4.00 -2.49
C ASP A 284 30.12 3.47 -3.91
N GLU A 285 29.70 2.23 -4.19
CA GLU A 285 29.70 1.66 -5.53
C GLU A 285 28.74 2.42 -6.45
N LEU A 286 27.49 2.63 -6.02
CA LEU A 286 26.49 3.35 -6.79
C LEU A 286 26.92 4.81 -7.04
N HIS A 287 27.49 5.47 -6.04
CA HIS A 287 28.00 6.83 -6.17
C HIS A 287 29.12 6.92 -7.21
N ARG A 288 30.04 5.95 -7.23
CA ARG A 288 31.10 5.88 -8.25
C ARG A 288 30.58 5.53 -9.64
N ALA A 289 29.49 4.80 -9.75
CA ALA A 289 28.88 4.53 -11.06
C ALA A 289 28.21 5.80 -11.61
N ALA A 290 27.47 6.53 -10.77
CA ALA A 290 26.71 7.71 -11.17
C ALA A 290 27.55 8.97 -11.49
N HIS A 291 28.87 8.95 -11.29
CA HIS A 291 29.79 10.07 -11.45
C HIS A 291 31.04 9.71 -12.24
#